data_AF-A0A1C5V882-F1
#
_entry.id   AF-A0A1C5V882-F1
#
_cell.length_a   1.000
_cell.length_b   1.000
_cell.length_c   1.000
_cell.angle_alpha   90.00
_cell.angle_beta   90.00
_cell.angle_gamma   90.00
#
_symmetry.space_group_name_H-M   'P 1'
#
loop_
_entity.id
_entity.type
_entity.pdbx_description
1 polymer ?
#
loop_
_entity_poly.entity_id
_entity_poly.type
_entity_poly.pdbx_seq_one_letter_code
_entity_poly.pdbx_strand_id
1 'polypeptide(L)'
;MKEWREVFGTEAEQPEEFDTTASPTTVYQRRNIKKATKEDADGKKITGWQREEREMSREEYDRLTLMQEVVASNTTGIVESVTQFQKDAVIDEYTQQLIEEGLI
;
A
#
# COMPACT_ATOMS: atom_id res chain seq x y z
N MET A 1 -2.48 20.07 -12.30
CA MET A 1 -2.45 18.70 -11.73
C MET A 1 -1.28 17.99 -12.37
N LYS A 2 -0.47 17.23 -11.63
CA LYS A 2 0.62 16.46 -12.25
C LYS A 2 -0.02 15.28 -12.97
N GLU A 3 0.12 15.23 -14.29
CA GLU A 3 -0.50 14.22 -15.14
C GLU A 3 0.26 12.89 -15.02
N TRP A 4 -0.48 11.79 -14.99
CA TRP A 4 0.08 10.45 -15.07
C TRP A 4 0.45 10.16 -16.51
N ARG A 5 1.69 9.70 -16.73
CA ARG A 5 2.21 9.33 -18.05
C ARG A 5 2.42 7.83 -18.09
N GLU A 6 1.84 7.17 -19.07
CA GLU A 6 2.12 5.75 -19.29
C GLU A 6 3.51 5.58 -19.91
N VAL A 7 4.33 4.76 -19.27
CA VAL A 7 5.69 4.44 -19.68
C VAL A 7 5.88 2.93 -19.70
N PHE A 8 6.60 2.45 -20.70
CA PHE A 8 6.98 1.04 -20.82
C PHE A 8 8.48 0.92 -20.61
N GLY A 9 8.88 0.23 -19.53
CA GLY A 9 10.27 -0.07 -19.21
C GLY A 9 10.64 -1.49 -19.62
N THR A 10 11.86 -1.71 -20.08
CA THR A 10 12.41 -3.04 -20.40
C THR A 10 13.25 -3.63 -19.25
N GLU A 11 13.02 -3.13 -18.03
CA GLU A 11 13.68 -3.58 -16.81
C GLU A 11 13.46 -5.09 -16.58
N ALA A 12 14.49 -5.81 -16.15
CA ALA A 12 14.41 -7.25 -15.91
C ALA A 12 13.51 -7.57 -14.69
N GLU A 13 13.58 -6.72 -13.68
CA GLU A 13 12.85 -6.84 -12.42
C GLU A 13 11.72 -5.81 -12.35
N GLN A 14 10.76 -6.05 -11.45
CA GLN A 14 9.64 -5.14 -11.24
C GLN A 14 10.18 -3.81 -10.69
N PRO A 15 9.90 -2.67 -11.35
CA PRO A 15 10.34 -1.38 -10.85
C PRO A 15 9.65 -1.00 -9.55
N GLU A 16 10.35 -0.24 -8.71
CA GLU A 16 9.80 0.30 -7.47
C GLU A 16 8.70 1.33 -7.74
N GLU A 17 7.73 1.41 -6.82
CA GLU A 17 6.62 2.36 -6.88
C GLU A 17 7.05 3.82 -6.70
N PHE A 18 8.18 4.06 -6.05
CA PHE A 18 8.72 5.39 -5.85
C PHE A 18 10.17 5.44 -6.31
N ASP A 19 10.42 6.24 -7.34
CA ASP A 19 11.77 6.52 -7.78
C ASP A 19 12.27 7.80 -7.14
N THR A 20 13.17 7.64 -6.17
CA THR A 20 13.84 8.75 -5.49
C THR A 20 15.29 8.93 -5.97
N THR A 21 15.73 8.12 -6.93
CA THR A 21 17.13 8.03 -7.38
C THR A 21 17.36 8.71 -8.73
N ALA A 22 16.34 8.77 -9.60
CA ALA A 22 16.39 9.41 -10.89
C ALA A 22 16.59 10.94 -10.79
N SER A 23 16.22 11.56 -9.68
CA SER A 23 16.38 13.00 -9.48
C SER A 23 16.57 13.39 -8.02
N PRO A 24 17.46 14.35 -7.71
CA PRO A 24 17.70 14.79 -6.34
C PRO A 24 16.55 15.62 -5.76
N THR A 25 15.80 16.34 -6.60
CA THR A 25 14.75 17.30 -6.19
C THR A 25 13.33 16.81 -6.46
N THR A 26 13.17 15.81 -7.32
CA THR A 26 11.89 15.32 -7.83
C THR A 26 11.82 13.82 -7.60
N VAL A 27 10.70 13.35 -7.05
CA VAL A 27 10.39 11.92 -6.89
C VAL A 27 9.44 11.53 -8.00
N TYR A 28 9.64 10.38 -8.63
CA TYR A 28 8.66 9.85 -9.59
C TYR A 28 7.81 8.80 -8.91
N GLN A 29 6.52 9.06 -8.80
CA GLN A 29 5.59 8.05 -8.33
C GLN A 29 5.12 7.21 -9.51
N ARG A 30 5.33 5.91 -9.40
CA ARG A 30 4.90 4.89 -10.34
C ARG A 30 3.71 4.12 -9.77
N ARG A 31 2.71 3.85 -10.60
CA ARG A 31 1.55 3.03 -10.23
C ARG A 31 1.15 2.10 -11.37
N ASN A 32 0.25 1.15 -11.07
CA ASN A 32 -0.30 0.19 -12.03
C ASN A 32 0.80 -0.58 -12.78
N ILE A 33 1.87 -0.95 -12.06
CA ILE A 33 3.03 -1.65 -12.61
C ILE A 33 2.61 -3.07 -12.97
N LYS A 34 2.61 -3.38 -14.26
CA LYS A 34 2.19 -4.67 -14.80
C LYS A 34 3.15 -5.15 -15.88
N LYS A 35 3.40 -6.46 -15.91
CA LYS A 35 4.21 -7.06 -16.96
C LYS A 35 3.42 -7.08 -18.26
N ALA A 36 3.94 -6.45 -19.30
CA ALA A 36 3.32 -6.41 -20.62
C ALA A 36 4.32 -6.85 -21.68
N THR A 37 3.84 -7.56 -22.71
CA THR A 37 4.66 -7.90 -23.87
C THR A 37 4.16 -7.07 -25.04
N LYS A 38 5.02 -6.21 -25.57
CA LYS A 38 4.74 -5.39 -26.75
C LYS A 38 5.56 -5.92 -27.92
N GLU A 39 4.98 -5.84 -29.11
CA GLU A 39 5.72 -6.09 -30.34
C GLU A 39 6.42 -4.79 -30.74
N ASP A 40 7.74 -4.85 -30.87
CA ASP A 40 8.55 -3.72 -31.31
C ASP A 40 8.37 -3.46 -32.82
N ALA A 41 8.86 -2.32 -33.32
CA ALA A 41 8.78 -1.96 -34.73
C ALA A 41 9.40 -3.02 -35.67
N ASP A 42 10.30 -3.85 -35.15
CA ASP A 42 10.94 -4.96 -35.85
C ASP A 42 10.12 -6.28 -35.84
N GLY A 43 8.92 -6.30 -35.24
CA GLY A 43 8.11 -7.51 -35.07
C GLY A 43 8.59 -8.42 -33.92
N LYS A 44 9.57 -7.97 -33.14
CA LYS A 44 10.11 -8.71 -31.99
C LYS A 44 9.25 -8.47 -30.75
N LYS A 45 8.85 -9.55 -30.07
CA LYS A 45 8.17 -9.46 -28.77
C LYS A 45 9.16 -9.04 -27.69
N ILE A 46 8.98 -7.83 -27.17
CA ILE A 46 9.70 -7.30 -26.02
C ILE A 46 8.78 -7.39 -24.80
N THR A 47 9.20 -8.17 -23.81
CA THR A 47 8.54 -8.23 -22.52
C THR A 47 9.17 -7.18 -21.60
N GLY A 48 8.32 -6.39 -20.97
CA GLY A 48 8.74 -5.33 -20.05
C GLY A 48 7.62 -5.00 -19.06
N TRP A 49 7.73 -3.84 -18.42
CA TRP A 49 6.82 -3.36 -17.40
C TRP A 49 6.12 -2.10 -17.89
N GLN A 50 4.81 -2.18 -18.01
CA GLN A 50 3.96 -1.01 -18.24
C GLN A 50 3.64 -0.40 -16.87
N ARG A 51 3.95 0.88 -16.71
CA ARG A 51 3.74 1.64 -15.48
C ARG A 51 3.24 3.04 -15.82
N GLU A 52 2.43 3.61 -14.96
CA GLU A 52 2.12 5.04 -15.03
C GLU A 52 3.06 5.78 -14.08
N GLU A 53 3.82 6.74 -14.58
CA GLU A 53 4.67 7.60 -13.76
C GLU A 53 4.13 9.03 -13.72
N ARG A 54 4.21 9.66 -12.56
CA ARG A 54 4.00 11.09 -12.39
C ARG A 54 5.15 11.70 -11.62
N GLU A 55 5.50 12.92 -11.99
CA GLU A 55 6.42 13.72 -11.21
C GLU A 55 5.77 14.08 -9.87
N MET A 56 6.57 14.15 -8.82
CA MET A 56 6.15 14.51 -7.46
C MET A 56 7.28 15.30 -6.81
N SER A 57 6.93 16.28 -5.98
CA SER A 57 7.95 17.04 -5.24
C SER A 57 8.33 16.24 -4.00
N ARG A 58 9.58 16.35 -3.51
CA ARG A 58 10.00 15.64 -2.29
C ARG A 58 9.09 15.90 -1.09
N GLU A 59 8.58 17.12 -0.93
CA GLU A 59 7.63 17.49 0.12
C GLU A 59 6.31 16.70 0.06
N GLU A 60 5.81 16.45 -1.16
CA GLU A 60 4.59 15.66 -1.36
C GLU A 60 4.84 14.16 -1.09
N TYR A 61 6.03 13.67 -1.44
CA TYR A 61 6.45 12.31 -1.12
C TYR A 61 6.57 12.11 0.40
N ASP A 62 7.24 13.03 1.10
CA ASP A 62 7.39 12.99 2.55
C ASP A 62 6.03 12.98 3.26
N ARG A 63 5.11 13.85 2.85
CA ARG A 63 3.74 13.88 3.36
C ARG A 63 2.96 12.58 3.12
N LEU A 64 3.13 11.95 1.94
CA LEU A 64 2.48 10.67 1.64
C LEU A 64 3.05 9.53 2.47
N THR A 65 4.36 9.46 2.62
CA THR A 65 5.04 8.48 3.46
C THR A 65 4.59 8.62 4.91
N LEU A 66 4.55 9.86 5.42
CA LEU A 66 4.05 10.15 6.77
C LEU A 66 2.59 9.75 6.92
N MET A 67 1.72 10.05 5.94
CA MET A 67 0.32 9.60 5.97
C MET A 67 0.20 8.08 5.96
N GLN A 68 0.99 7.36 5.16
CA GLN A 68 0.98 5.90 5.18
C GLN A 68 1.41 5.33 6.52
N GLU A 69 2.46 5.88 7.13
CA GLU A 69 2.94 5.46 8.45
C GLU A 69 1.90 5.72 9.55
N VAL A 70 1.26 6.89 9.52
CA VAL A 70 0.18 7.25 10.46
C VAL A 70 -1.02 6.33 10.26
N VAL A 71 -1.42 6.04 9.02
CA VAL A 71 -2.53 5.11 8.73
C VAL A 71 -2.17 3.69 9.18
N ALA A 72 -0.96 3.20 8.90
CA ALA A 72 -0.50 1.88 9.35
C ALA A 72 -0.48 1.79 10.88
N SER A 73 0.06 2.80 11.57
CA SER A 73 0.13 2.85 13.03
C SER A 73 -1.26 2.92 13.67
N ASN A 74 -2.16 3.76 13.15
CA ASN A 74 -3.54 3.83 13.64
C ASN A 74 -4.35 2.58 13.31
N THR A 75 -4.10 1.91 12.17
CA THR A 75 -4.78 0.65 11.84
C THR A 75 -4.37 -0.44 12.83
N THR A 76 -3.09 -0.56 13.17
CA THR A 76 -2.63 -1.50 14.20
C THR A 76 -3.24 -1.17 15.55
N GLY A 77 -3.23 0.11 15.98
CA GLY A 77 -3.83 0.52 17.26
C GLY A 77 -5.35 0.35 17.36
N ILE A 78 -6.09 0.52 16.25
CA ILE A 78 -7.53 0.28 16.19
C ILE A 78 -7.82 -1.22 16.22
N VAL A 79 -7.06 -2.05 15.49
CA VAL A 79 -7.24 -3.51 15.49
C VAL A 79 -6.92 -4.09 16.87
N GLU A 80 -5.86 -3.63 17.54
CA GLU A 80 -5.55 -4.04 18.90
C GLU A 80 -6.66 -3.65 19.89
N SER A 81 -7.15 -2.41 19.82
CA SER A 81 -8.24 -1.94 20.68
C SER A 81 -9.54 -2.72 20.43
N VAL A 82 -9.94 -2.93 19.18
CA VAL A 82 -11.18 -3.66 18.83
C VAL A 82 -11.09 -5.15 19.22
N THR A 83 -9.91 -5.76 19.12
CA THR A 83 -9.69 -7.15 19.55
C THR A 83 -9.81 -7.29 21.07
N GLN A 84 -9.31 -6.29 21.82
CA GLN A 84 -9.39 -6.28 23.28
C GLN A 84 -10.82 -6.00 23.77
N PHE A 85 -11.54 -5.06 23.14
CA PHE A 85 -12.96 -4.79 23.44
C PHE A 85 -13.85 -6.02 23.20
N GLN A 86 -13.61 -6.80 22.13
CA GLN A 86 -14.35 -8.04 21.90
C GLN A 86 -14.02 -9.14 22.92
N LYS A 87 -12.79 -9.24 23.41
CA LYS A 87 -12.44 -10.19 24.47
C LYS A 87 -13.07 -9.83 25.82
N ASP A 88 -13.08 -8.54 26.17
CA ASP A 88 -13.64 -8.08 27.45
C ASP A 88 -15.17 -8.27 27.49
N ALA A 89 -15.87 -7.94 26.39
CA ALA A 89 -17.32 -8.15 26.27
C ALA A 89 -17.73 -9.64 26.33
N VAL A 90 -16.92 -10.55 25.78
CA VAL A 90 -17.21 -12.00 25.79
C VAL A 90 -16.98 -12.63 27.17
N ILE A 91 -16.06 -12.09 27.97
CA ILE A 91 -15.79 -12.60 29.33
C ILE A 91 -16.89 -12.18 30.31
N ASP A 92 -17.46 -10.98 30.14
CA ASP A 92 -18.57 -10.48 30.96
C ASP A 92 -19.85 -11.32 30.76
N GLU A 93 -20.15 -11.69 29.51
CA GLU A 93 -21.32 -12.53 29.17
C GLU A 93 -21.21 -13.97 29.71
N TYR A 94 -20.00 -14.56 29.73
CA TYR A 94 -19.80 -15.93 30.24
C TYR A 94 -19.83 -16.01 31.78
N THR A 95 -19.54 -14.91 32.48
CA THR A 95 -19.58 -14.86 33.96
C THR A 95 -21.01 -14.67 34.48
N GLN A 96 -21.87 -13.96 33.74
CA GLN A 96 -23.28 -13.81 34.12
C GLN A 96 -24.12 -15.08 33.92
N GLN A 97 -23.85 -15.91 32.89
CA GLN A 97 -24.61 -17.15 32.69
C GLN A 97 -24.37 -18.20 33.79
N LEU A 98 -23.19 -18.25 34.41
CA LEU A 98 -22.88 -19.21 35.48
C LEU A 98 -23.53 -18.86 36.83
N ILE A 99 -24.03 -17.63 37.01
CA ILE A 99 -24.73 -17.20 38.22
C ILE A 99 -26.25 -17.52 38.14
N GLU A 100 -26.83 -17.62 36.94
CA GLU A 100 -28.25 -17.97 36.76
C GLU A 100 -28.55 -19.49 36.76
N GLU A 101 -27.56 -20.36 36.53
CA GLU A 101 -27.73 -21.84 36.60
C GLU A 101 -27.28 -22.46 37.93
N GLY A 102 -27.31 -21.71 39.04
CA GLY A 102 -27.40 -22.26 40.40
C GLY A 102 -26.54 -23.50 40.73
N LEU A 103 -25.23 -23.43 40.48
CA LEU A 103 -24.26 -24.47 40.88
C LEU A 103 -23.11 -23.88 41.71
N ILE A 104 -23.48 -23.20 42.80
CA ILE A 104 -22.67 -23.07 44.03
C ILE A 104 -23.57 -23.29 45.23
#